data_AF-X1SGE2-F1
#
_entry.id   AF-X1SGE2-F1
#
_cell.length_a   1.000
_cell.length_b   1.000
_cell.length_c   1.000
_cell.angle_alpha   90.00
_cell.angle_beta   90.00
_cell.angle_gamma   90.00
#
_symmetry.space_group_name_H-M   'P 1'
#
loop_
_entity.id
_entity.type
_entity.pdbx_description
1 polymer ?
#
loop_
_entity_poly.entity_id
_entity_poly.type
_entity_poly.pdbx_seq_one_letter_code
_entity_poly.pdbx_strand_id
1 'polypeptide(L)'
;MFPIGGNRHIAWKTQGDIHYHFFKNLFCDINYGVFKLFDRYILKEIISPFIIGLFAYTFVLLMNQILDMSELFIERGVPLQVVLVLFIYLIPAMMAFSLPMSVLLGTLSGLSRMSSDIEVTALKTL
;
A
#
# COMPACT_ATOMS: atom_id res chain seq x y z
N MET A 1 25.74 -2.52 65.40
CA MET A 1 24.59 -1.59 65.41
C MET A 1 24.50 -0.94 64.03
N PHE A 2 23.80 -1.59 63.09
CA PHE A 2 23.49 -1.05 61.77
C PHE A 2 21.97 -1.05 61.61
N PRO A 3 21.34 0.06 61.20
CA PRO A 3 19.90 0.13 61.09
C PRO A 3 19.43 -0.57 59.80
N ILE A 4 18.50 -1.51 59.98
CA ILE A 4 17.65 -2.08 58.92
C ILE A 4 16.53 -1.11 58.56
N GLY A 5 16.45 -0.70 57.28
CA GLY A 5 15.34 0.12 56.80
C GLY A 5 15.58 0.78 55.45
N GLY A 6 15.81 -0.02 54.40
CA GLY A 6 15.96 0.47 53.03
C GLY A 6 14.94 -0.20 52.12
N ASN A 7 14.00 0.58 51.61
CA ASN A 7 12.91 0.11 50.75
C ASN A 7 13.48 -0.32 49.38
N ARG A 8 13.86 -1.59 49.25
CA ARG A 8 14.53 -2.17 48.06
C ARG A 8 13.63 -2.30 46.81
N HIS A 9 12.37 -1.88 46.89
CA HIS A 9 11.40 -1.97 45.79
C HIS A 9 11.42 -0.76 44.82
N ILE A 10 11.99 0.39 45.23
CA ILE A 10 12.00 1.62 44.40
C ILE A 10 13.25 1.79 43.54
N ALA A 11 14.34 1.05 43.80
CA ALA A 11 15.60 1.19 43.08
C ALA A 11 15.59 0.63 41.65
N TRP A 12 14.70 -0.33 41.34
CA TRP A 12 14.61 -0.94 40.01
C TRP A 12 13.70 -0.18 39.03
N LYS A 13 12.87 0.77 39.51
CA LYS A 13 11.86 1.43 38.68
C LYS A 13 12.47 2.60 37.88
N THR A 14 13.22 3.47 38.53
CA THR A 14 13.79 4.67 37.89
C THR A 14 14.88 4.43 36.83
N GLN A 15 15.58 3.29 36.87
CA GLN A 15 16.67 3.01 35.90
C GLN A 15 16.14 2.56 34.52
N GLY A 16 15.00 1.87 34.48
CA GLY A 16 14.30 1.57 33.23
C GLY A 16 13.63 2.83 32.65
N ASP A 17 13.21 3.73 33.53
CA ASP A 17 12.35 4.86 33.21
C ASP A 17 12.97 5.96 32.34
N ILE A 18 14.24 6.20 32.53
CA ILE A 18 14.98 7.25 31.81
C ILE A 18 15.37 6.78 30.39
N HIS A 19 15.63 5.47 30.23
CA HIS A 19 16.02 4.90 28.94
C HIS A 19 14.87 4.85 27.94
N TYR A 20 13.65 4.52 28.37
CA TYR A 20 12.51 4.49 27.45
C TYR A 20 11.99 5.88 27.08
N HIS A 21 12.07 6.88 27.96
CA HIS A 21 11.66 8.25 27.62
C HIS A 21 12.64 8.91 26.64
N PHE A 22 13.95 8.67 26.80
CA PHE A 22 14.97 9.12 25.86
C PHE A 22 14.82 8.46 24.48
N PHE A 23 14.64 7.13 24.45
CA PHE A 23 14.46 6.38 23.21
C PHE A 23 13.16 6.78 22.49
N LYS A 24 12.07 7.00 23.23
CA LYS A 24 10.77 7.42 22.67
C LYS A 24 10.81 8.84 22.09
N ASN A 25 11.49 9.78 22.75
CA ASN A 25 11.65 11.14 22.22
C ASN A 25 12.57 11.18 20.98
N LEU A 26 13.62 10.33 20.95
CA LEU A 26 14.52 10.21 19.81
C LEU A 26 13.81 9.57 18.59
N PHE A 27 13.04 8.50 18.80
CA PHE A 27 12.26 7.87 17.74
C PHE A 27 11.08 8.74 17.26
N CYS A 28 10.45 9.52 18.15
CA CYS A 28 9.31 10.38 17.79
C CYS A 28 9.72 11.62 16.99
N ASP A 29 10.93 12.16 17.11
CA ASP A 29 11.37 13.28 16.26
C ASP A 29 11.93 12.80 14.90
N ILE A 30 12.65 11.68 14.88
CA ILE A 30 13.28 11.14 13.65
C ILE A 30 12.22 10.58 12.68
N ASN A 31 11.13 10.01 13.20
CA ASN A 31 10.14 9.31 12.39
C ASN A 31 9.28 10.28 11.55
N TYR A 32 8.82 11.42 12.08
CA TYR A 32 7.80 12.24 11.40
C TYR A 32 8.36 13.05 10.22
N GLY A 33 9.65 13.40 10.24
CA GLY A 33 10.31 14.14 9.15
C GLY A 33 10.85 13.23 8.03
N VAL A 34 11.52 12.13 8.40
CA VAL A 34 12.11 11.18 7.45
C VAL A 34 11.03 10.33 6.79
N PHE A 35 10.04 9.84 7.54
CA PHE A 35 8.92 9.10 6.94
C PHE A 35 8.16 9.98 5.95
N LYS A 36 7.96 11.28 6.21
CA LYS A 36 7.23 12.12 5.25
C LYS A 36 7.95 12.28 3.90
N LEU A 37 9.29 12.27 3.88
CA LEU A 37 10.09 12.32 2.65
C LEU A 37 10.18 10.93 1.99
N PHE A 38 10.48 9.88 2.77
CA PHE A 38 10.54 8.50 2.31
C PHE A 38 9.18 7.99 1.80
N ASP A 39 8.11 8.21 2.56
CA ASP A 39 6.73 7.86 2.20
C ASP A 39 6.31 8.60 0.95
N ARG A 40 6.63 9.89 0.79
CA ARG A 40 6.30 10.62 -0.44
C ARG A 40 7.04 10.07 -1.66
N TYR A 41 8.28 9.63 -1.48
CA TYR A 41 9.08 9.04 -2.55
C TYR A 41 8.56 7.64 -2.91
N ILE A 42 8.38 6.77 -1.93
CA ILE A 42 7.80 5.43 -2.06
C ILE A 42 6.39 5.48 -2.67
N LEU A 43 5.52 6.36 -2.18
CA LEU A 43 4.17 6.51 -2.70
C LEU A 43 4.20 6.96 -4.16
N LYS A 44 5.12 7.85 -4.56
CA LYS A 44 5.28 8.27 -5.95
C LYS A 44 5.82 7.14 -6.83
N GLU A 45 6.74 6.34 -6.31
CA GLU A 45 7.31 5.16 -6.98
C GLU A 45 6.27 4.06 -7.19
N ILE A 46 5.33 3.89 -6.25
CA ILE A 46 4.22 2.91 -6.30
C ILE A 46 3.03 3.45 -7.12
N ILE A 47 2.74 4.75 -7.07
CA ILE A 47 1.63 5.36 -7.84
C ILE A 47 1.81 5.14 -9.34
N SER A 48 3.05 5.22 -9.83
CA SER A 48 3.38 5.09 -11.25
C SER A 48 2.97 3.71 -11.81
N PRO A 49 3.46 2.58 -11.27
CA PRO A 49 3.02 1.25 -11.72
C PRO A 49 1.57 0.94 -11.33
N PHE A 50 1.03 1.52 -10.24
CA PHE A 50 -0.37 1.36 -9.87
C PHE A 50 -1.33 1.90 -10.95
N ILE A 51 -1.09 3.12 -11.46
CA ILE A 51 -1.95 3.72 -12.50
C ILE A 51 -1.88 2.90 -13.79
N ILE A 52 -0.68 2.46 -14.18
CA ILE A 52 -0.48 1.61 -15.36
C ILE A 52 -1.23 0.28 -15.20
N GLY A 53 -1.09 -0.36 -14.04
CA GLY A 53 -1.79 -1.61 -13.72
C GLY A 53 -3.30 -1.44 -13.71
N LEU A 54 -3.81 -0.34 -13.16
CA LEU A 54 -5.24 -0.02 -13.11
C LEU A 54 -5.80 0.21 -14.52
N PHE A 55 -5.09 0.94 -15.38
CA PHE A 55 -5.48 1.13 -16.77
C PHE A 55 -5.47 -0.17 -17.57
N ALA A 56 -4.41 -0.96 -17.44
CA ALA A 56 -4.27 -2.25 -18.12
C ALA A 56 -5.40 -3.21 -17.70
N TYR A 57 -5.66 -3.36 -16.40
CA TYR A 57 -6.74 -4.21 -15.91
C TYR A 57 -8.11 -3.73 -16.39
N THR A 58 -8.38 -2.42 -16.31
CA THR A 58 -9.66 -1.85 -16.76
C THR A 58 -9.88 -2.09 -18.25
N PHE A 59 -8.83 -1.92 -19.06
CA PHE A 59 -8.89 -2.17 -20.50
C PHE A 59 -9.16 -3.64 -20.83
N VAL A 60 -8.44 -4.57 -20.19
CA VAL A 60 -8.62 -6.01 -20.39
C VAL A 60 -10.01 -6.49 -19.96
N LEU A 61 -10.54 -5.98 -18.84
CA LEU A 61 -11.89 -6.32 -18.39
C LEU A 61 -12.96 -5.82 -19.37
N LEU A 62 -12.83 -4.59 -19.87
CA LEU A 62 -13.75 -4.02 -20.87
C LEU A 62 -13.79 -4.85 -22.16
N MET A 63 -12.63 -5.29 -22.65
CA MET A 63 -12.53 -6.15 -23.83
C MET A 63 -13.27 -7.48 -23.65
N ASN A 64 -13.06 -8.16 -22.51
CA ASN A 64 -13.80 -9.40 -22.20
C ASN A 64 -15.30 -9.15 -22.12
N GLN A 65 -15.72 -8.05 -21.48
CA GLN A 65 -17.13 -7.71 -21.32
C GLN A 65 -17.85 -7.52 -22.66
N ILE A 66 -17.19 -6.89 -23.63
CA ILE A 66 -17.77 -6.64 -24.95
C ILE A 66 -17.98 -7.97 -25.71
N LEU A 67 -17.04 -8.91 -25.59
CA LEU A 67 -17.16 -10.24 -26.19
C LEU A 67 -18.34 -11.01 -25.59
N ASP A 68 -18.43 -11.10 -24.26
CA ASP A 68 -19.53 -11.79 -23.56
C ASP A 68 -20.91 -11.18 -23.87
N MET A 69 -20.99 -9.84 -23.89
CA MET A 69 -22.25 -9.13 -24.16
C MET A 69 -22.67 -9.29 -25.63
N SER A 70 -21.73 -9.45 -26.56
CA SER A 70 -22.01 -9.63 -27.98
C SER A 70 -22.64 -10.99 -28.30
N GLU A 71 -22.21 -12.07 -27.62
CA GLU A 71 -22.84 -13.39 -27.75
C GLU A 71 -24.28 -13.38 -27.23
N LEU A 72 -24.51 -12.77 -26.06
CA LEU A 72 -25.86 -12.61 -25.49
C LEU A 72 -26.79 -11.76 -26.37
N PHE A 73 -26.23 -10.81 -27.12
CA PHE A 73 -26.96 -9.99 -28.09
C PHE A 73 -27.48 -10.83 -29.26
N ILE A 74 -26.66 -11.75 -29.77
CA ILE A 74 -26.97 -12.63 -30.90
C ILE A 74 -28.01 -13.68 -30.50
N GLU A 75 -27.93 -14.23 -29.29
CA GLU A 75 -28.86 -15.29 -28.85
C GLU A 75 -30.24 -14.80 -28.39
N ARG A 76 -30.37 -13.58 -27.87
CA ARG A 76 -31.60 -13.13 -27.18
C ARG A 76 -32.23 -11.83 -27.67
N GLY A 77 -31.62 -11.11 -28.61
CA GLY A 77 -32.21 -9.88 -29.18
C GLY A 77 -32.52 -8.81 -28.13
N VAL A 78 -31.68 -8.68 -27.11
CA VAL A 78 -31.90 -7.78 -25.98
C VAL A 78 -31.78 -6.31 -26.44
N PRO A 79 -32.71 -5.42 -26.10
CA PRO A 79 -32.62 -4.00 -26.50
C PRO A 79 -31.38 -3.33 -25.90
N LEU A 80 -30.68 -2.52 -26.72
CA LEU A 80 -29.44 -1.79 -26.35
C LEU A 80 -29.53 -1.04 -25.02
N GLN A 81 -30.71 -0.53 -24.67
CA GLN A 81 -30.96 0.17 -23.41
C GLN A 81 -30.70 -0.70 -22.17
N VAL A 82 -31.09 -1.99 -22.20
CA VAL A 82 -30.90 -2.89 -21.06
C VAL A 82 -29.42 -3.21 -20.87
N VAL A 83 -28.68 -3.38 -21.98
CA VAL A 83 -27.23 -3.60 -21.93
C VAL A 83 -26.50 -2.42 -21.33
N LEU A 84 -26.89 -1.19 -21.67
CA LEU A 84 -26.27 0.02 -21.12
C LEU A 84 -26.47 0.14 -19.60
N VAL A 85 -27.66 -0.21 -19.08
CA VAL A 85 -27.94 -0.26 -17.64
C VAL A 85 -27.14 -1.36 -16.96
N LEU A 86 -27.04 -2.54 -17.59
CA LEU A 86 -26.22 -3.64 -17.08
C LEU A 86 -24.75 -3.22 -16.99
N PHE A 87 -24.22 -2.56 -18.02
CA PHE A 87 -22.85 -2.08 -18.09
C PHE A 87 -22.53 -1.10 -16.94
N ILE A 88 -23.45 -0.15 -16.68
CA ILE A 88 -23.31 0.79 -15.56
C ILE A 88 -23.30 0.07 -14.21
N TYR A 89 -24.10 -0.99 -14.06
CA TYR A 89 -24.13 -1.79 -12.83
C TYR A 89 -22.88 -2.66 -12.64
N LEU A 90 -22.25 -3.05 -13.76
CA LEU A 90 -21.07 -3.92 -13.78
C LEU A 90 -19.77 -3.17 -13.51
N ILE A 91 -19.66 -1.91 -13.93
CA ILE A 91 -18.49 -1.05 -13.66
C ILE A 91 -18.13 -1.00 -12.16
N PRO A 92 -19.04 -0.68 -11.21
CA PRO A 92 -18.71 -0.66 -9.78
C PRO A 92 -18.25 -2.01 -9.25
N ALA A 93 -18.88 -3.10 -9.72
CA ALA A 93 -18.51 -4.46 -9.33
C ALA A 93 -17.09 -4.81 -9.80
N MET A 94 -16.76 -4.47 -11.05
CA MET A 94 -15.43 -4.69 -11.64
C MET A 94 -14.36 -3.83 -10.95
N MET A 95 -14.67 -2.57 -10.62
CA MET A 95 -13.74 -1.68 -9.89
C MET A 95 -13.40 -2.21 -8.50
N ALA A 96 -14.35 -2.81 -7.79
CA ALA A 96 -14.11 -3.39 -6.47
C ALA A 96 -13.05 -4.52 -6.50
N PHE A 97 -12.98 -5.28 -7.60
CA PHE A 97 -11.96 -6.33 -7.79
C PHE A 97 -10.68 -5.84 -8.47
N SER A 98 -10.76 -4.86 -9.38
CA SER A 98 -9.59 -4.33 -10.08
C SER A 98 -8.71 -3.45 -9.19
N LEU A 99 -9.29 -2.80 -8.17
CA LEU A 99 -8.54 -2.01 -7.19
C LEU A 99 -7.50 -2.85 -6.42
N PRO A 100 -7.84 -3.93 -5.70
CA PRO A 100 -6.83 -4.73 -4.98
C PRO A 100 -5.82 -5.40 -5.92
N MET A 101 -6.23 -5.81 -7.13
CA MET A 101 -5.32 -6.40 -8.12
C MET A 101 -4.31 -5.39 -8.67
N SER A 102 -4.76 -4.16 -8.97
CA SER A 102 -3.86 -3.09 -9.42
C SER A 102 -2.93 -2.61 -8.30
N VAL A 103 -3.40 -2.59 -7.04
CA VAL A 103 -2.53 -2.36 -5.88
C VAL A 103 -1.46 -3.44 -5.77
N LEU A 104 -1.80 -4.71 -5.97
CA LEU A 104 -0.83 -5.81 -5.95
C LEU A 104 0.26 -5.63 -7.01
N LEU A 105 -0.14 -5.34 -8.27
CA LEU A 105 0.81 -5.08 -9.35
C LEU A 105 1.68 -3.83 -9.08
N GLY A 106 1.06 -2.75 -8.61
CA GLY A 106 1.75 -1.49 -8.32
C GLY A 106 2.79 -1.64 -7.21
N THR A 107 2.40 -2.29 -6.11
CA THR A 107 3.30 -2.55 -4.97
C THR A 107 4.44 -3.49 -5.36
N LEU A 108 4.16 -4.62 -6.05
CA LEU A 108 5.21 -5.54 -6.48
C LEU A 108 6.22 -4.88 -7.43
N SER A 109 5.73 -4.10 -8.40
CA SER A 109 6.58 -3.38 -9.36
C SER A 109 7.37 -2.26 -8.69
N GLY A 110 6.75 -1.53 -7.76
CA GLY A 110 7.43 -0.50 -6.96
C GLY A 110 8.54 -1.09 -6.10
N LEU A 111 8.25 -2.16 -5.35
CA LEU A 111 9.27 -2.87 -4.56
C LEU A 111 10.38 -3.45 -5.43
N SER A 112 10.05 -4.00 -6.61
CA SER A 112 11.03 -4.53 -7.55
C SER A 112 12.04 -3.47 -8.00
N ARG A 113 11.58 -2.25 -8.32
CA ARG A 113 12.47 -1.14 -8.67
C ARG A 113 13.30 -0.67 -7.49
N MET A 114 12.67 -0.47 -6.33
CA MET A 114 13.39 -0.03 -5.12
C MET A 114 14.43 -1.04 -4.66
N SER A 115 14.15 -2.34 -4.72
CA SER A 115 15.12 -3.40 -4.37
C SER A 115 16.34 -3.38 -5.29
N SER A 116 16.15 -3.11 -6.58
CA SER A 116 17.25 -2.99 -7.54
C SER A 116 18.07 -1.72 -7.31
N ASP A 117 17.42 -0.62 -6.92
CA ASP A 117 18.08 0.68 -6.73
C ASP A 117 18.82 0.77 -5.38
N ILE A 118 18.40 0.02 -4.35
CA ILE A 118 19.04 0.02 -3.02
C ILE A 118 20.44 -0.62 -3.05
N GLU A 119 20.63 -1.71 -3.79
CA GLU A 119 21.95 -2.36 -3.92
C GLU A 119 22.96 -1.47 -4.67
N VAL A 120 22.51 -0.78 -5.73
CA VAL A 120 23.35 0.12 -6.52
C VAL A 120 23.68 1.42 -5.77
N THR A 121 22.71 1.95 -5.01
CA THR A 121 22.92 3.15 -4.19
C THR A 121 23.91 2.88 -3.05
N ALA A 122 23.84 1.71 -2.40
CA ALA A 122 24.77 1.32 -1.34
C ALA A 122 26.21 1.14 -1.84
N LEU A 123 26.38 0.56 -3.02
CA LEU A 123 27.69 0.41 -3.66
C LEU A 123 28.28 1.74 -4.14
N LYS A 124 27.45 2.71 -4.50
CA LYS A 124 27.88 4.05 -4.95
C LYS A 124 28.35 4.96 -3.80
N THR A 125 28.01 4.62 -2.56
CA THR A 125 28.40 5.38 -1.36
C THR A 125 29.67 4.84 -0.67
N LEU A 126 30.24 3.74 -1.18
CA LEU A 126 31.45 3.08 -0.68
C LEU A 126 32.66 3.47 -1.54
#